data_AF-A0A7C6S7M2-F1
#
_entry.id   AF-A0A7C6S7M2-F1
#
_cell.length_a   1.000
_cell.length_b   1.000
_cell.length_c   1.000
_cell.angle_alpha   90.00
_cell.angle_beta   90.00
_cell.angle_gamma   90.00
#
_symmetry.space_group_name_H-M   'P 1'
#
loop_
_entity.id
_entity.type
_entity.pdbx_description
1 polymer ?
#
loop_
_entity_poly.entity_id
_entity_poly.type
_entity_poly.pdbx_seq_one_letter_code
_entity_poly.pdbx_strand_id
1 'polypeptide(L)'
;MFPVKRYYGSPEVYERKLDDVMKRFQVDSYNFNWDRWGCWVEFRFKGELYRFEHSIEKAKTQGIDLRSGAEAFAQVVLTLEDLARMVERGVYDLSTWVTGMRYLPDAMETPEIFKKLGFVQVPAAPEEVKDRYRNLAKKIVAAQGSDNEELEKLKQTAEQALKYFEDKGKR
;
A
#
# COMPACT_ATOMS: atom_id res chain seq x y z
N MET A 1 -13.42 -29.40 -4.12
CA MET A 1 -14.25 -28.79 -3.06
C MET A 1 -15.05 -27.68 -3.74
N PHE A 2 -16.38 -27.79 -3.81
CA PHE A 2 -17.21 -26.75 -4.43
C PHE A 2 -17.19 -25.50 -3.52
N PRO A 3 -17.06 -24.27 -4.07
CA PRO A 3 -17.10 -23.08 -3.26
C PRO A 3 -18.48 -23.00 -2.58
N VAL A 4 -18.50 -23.08 -1.25
CA VAL A 4 -19.72 -22.88 -0.47
C VAL A 4 -20.14 -21.44 -0.67
N LYS A 5 -21.22 -21.22 -1.42
CA LYS A 5 -21.85 -19.90 -1.59
C LYS A 5 -22.26 -19.38 -0.22
N ARG A 6 -21.47 -18.49 0.37
CA ARG A 6 -21.83 -17.77 1.59
C ARG A 6 -22.68 -16.57 1.21
N TYR A 7 -23.94 -16.57 1.65
CA TYR A 7 -24.79 -15.40 1.57
C TYR A 7 -24.51 -14.54 2.81
N TYR A 8 -24.07 -13.32 2.60
CA TYR A 8 -23.66 -12.46 3.71
C TYR A 8 -24.87 -11.73 4.34
N GLY A 9 -26.03 -11.62 3.69
CA GLY A 9 -27.15 -10.82 4.21
C GLY A 9 -27.03 -9.36 3.78
N SER A 10 -27.80 -8.46 4.39
CA SER A 10 -27.80 -7.05 3.97
C SER A 10 -26.59 -6.28 4.53
N PRO A 11 -26.08 -5.26 3.79
CA PRO A 11 -24.90 -4.49 4.19
C PRO A 11 -25.03 -3.83 5.57
N GLU A 12 -26.24 -3.40 5.94
CA GLU A 12 -26.53 -2.69 7.20
C GLU A 12 -26.23 -3.56 8.43
N VAL A 13 -26.30 -4.89 8.30
CA VAL A 13 -25.91 -5.82 9.36
C VAL A 13 -24.41 -5.74 9.63
N TYR A 14 -23.60 -5.56 8.58
CA TYR A 14 -22.15 -5.46 8.69
C TYR A 14 -21.69 -4.08 9.12
N GLU A 15 -22.43 -3.02 8.80
CA GLU A 15 -22.17 -1.69 9.35
C GLU A 15 -22.34 -1.70 10.88
N ARG A 16 -23.47 -2.21 11.39
CA ARG A 16 -23.67 -2.34 12.85
C ARG A 16 -22.62 -3.24 13.51
N LYS A 17 -22.26 -4.34 12.85
CA LYS A 17 -21.21 -5.24 13.35
C LYS A 17 -19.85 -4.54 13.36
N LEU A 18 -19.56 -3.69 12.37
CA LEU A 18 -18.34 -2.90 12.33
C LEU A 18 -18.26 -1.99 13.55
N ASP A 19 -19.35 -1.29 13.90
CA ASP A 19 -19.42 -0.45 15.10
C ASP A 19 -19.06 -1.24 16.37
N ASP A 20 -19.60 -2.44 16.52
CA ASP A 20 -19.33 -3.29 17.68
C ASP A 20 -17.88 -3.78 17.71
N VAL A 21 -17.29 -4.09 16.55
CA VAL A 21 -15.88 -4.45 16.44
C VAL A 21 -14.97 -3.28 16.81
N MET A 22 -15.30 -2.06 16.38
CA MET A 22 -14.52 -0.86 16.70
C MET A 22 -14.53 -0.54 18.19
N LYS A 23 -15.69 -0.72 18.87
CA LYS A 23 -15.78 -0.61 20.33
C LYS A 23 -14.89 -1.64 21.03
N ARG A 24 -14.84 -2.89 20.53
CA ARG A 24 -13.99 -3.95 21.10
C ARG A 24 -12.50 -3.65 20.93
N PHE A 25 -12.11 -3.00 19.85
CA PHE A 25 -10.75 -2.49 19.66
C PHE A 25 -10.42 -1.22 20.43
N GLN A 26 -11.39 -0.61 21.13
CA GLN A 26 -11.23 0.69 21.81
C GLN A 26 -10.77 1.79 20.83
N VAL A 27 -11.38 1.80 19.64
CA VAL A 27 -11.14 2.79 18.58
C VAL A 27 -12.18 3.89 18.67
N ASP A 28 -11.73 5.13 18.85
CA ASP A 28 -12.62 6.29 19.01
C ASP A 28 -13.19 6.80 17.67
N SER A 29 -12.45 6.62 16.58
CA SER A 29 -12.84 7.10 15.25
C SER A 29 -12.40 6.15 14.15
N TYR A 30 -13.34 5.82 13.27
CA TYR A 30 -13.12 5.05 12.05
C TYR A 30 -13.97 5.63 10.93
N ASN A 31 -13.57 5.30 9.70
CA ASN A 31 -14.27 5.63 8.49
C ASN A 31 -14.34 4.38 7.60
N PHE A 32 -15.34 4.29 6.74
CA PHE A 32 -15.46 3.17 5.83
C PHE A 32 -16.21 3.57 4.58
N ASN A 33 -16.01 2.79 3.52
CA ASN A 33 -16.83 2.85 2.32
C ASN A 33 -17.01 1.43 1.79
N TRP A 34 -18.16 1.19 1.18
CA TRP A 34 -18.35 0.05 0.30
C TRP A 34 -19.16 0.51 -0.90
N ASP A 35 -18.74 0.08 -2.08
CA ASP A 35 -19.41 0.37 -3.33
C ASP A 35 -19.76 -0.93 -4.05
N ARG A 36 -20.09 -0.83 -5.33
CA ARG A 36 -20.41 -1.98 -6.16
C ARG A 36 -19.21 -2.94 -6.33
N TRP A 37 -17.99 -2.45 -6.30
CA TRP A 37 -16.77 -3.15 -6.72
C TRP A 37 -15.86 -3.56 -5.55
N GLY A 38 -15.94 -2.86 -4.42
CA GLY A 38 -15.11 -3.14 -3.26
C GLY A 38 -15.49 -2.34 -2.03
N CYS A 39 -14.57 -2.31 -1.09
CA CYS A 39 -14.74 -1.65 0.19
C CYS A 39 -13.39 -1.31 0.83
N TRP A 40 -13.44 -0.41 1.80
CA TRP A 40 -12.35 -0.19 2.74
C TRP A 40 -12.90 0.22 4.12
N VAL A 41 -12.14 -0.09 5.15
CA VAL A 41 -12.35 0.32 6.54
C VAL A 41 -11.04 0.91 7.04
N GLU A 42 -11.09 2.11 7.60
CA GLU A 42 -9.93 2.83 8.09
C GLU A 42 -10.15 3.30 9.53
N PHE A 43 -9.17 3.13 10.40
CA PHE A 43 -9.27 3.56 11.80
C PHE A 43 -7.91 3.87 12.41
N ARG A 44 -7.92 4.65 13.48
CA ARG A 44 -6.71 4.92 14.27
C ARG A 44 -6.65 4.04 15.50
N PHE A 45 -5.51 3.38 15.72
CA PHE A 45 -5.25 2.58 16.91
C PHE A 45 -3.85 2.87 17.44
N LYS A 46 -3.73 3.24 18.73
CA LYS A 46 -2.46 3.65 19.37
C LYS A 46 -1.66 4.71 18.58
N GLY A 47 -2.35 5.65 17.93
CA GLY A 47 -1.74 6.76 17.17
C GLY A 47 -1.45 6.46 15.69
N GLU A 48 -1.59 5.20 15.27
CA GLU A 48 -1.31 4.74 13.91
C GLU A 48 -2.58 4.58 13.09
N LEU A 49 -2.50 4.82 11.78
CA LEU A 49 -3.63 4.67 10.84
C LEU A 49 -3.62 3.27 10.21
N TYR A 50 -4.73 2.55 10.31
CA TYR A 50 -4.94 1.24 9.71
C TYR A 50 -5.99 1.32 8.64
N ARG A 51 -5.75 0.65 7.51
CA ARG A 51 -6.71 0.53 6.42
C ARG A 51 -6.77 -0.91 5.94
N PHE A 52 -7.97 -1.47 6.03
CA PHE A 52 -8.32 -2.77 5.46
C PHE A 52 -9.13 -2.53 4.20
N GLU A 53 -8.76 -3.18 3.11
CA GLU A 53 -9.47 -3.02 1.85
C GLU A 53 -9.66 -4.36 1.17
N HIS A 54 -10.77 -4.46 0.45
CA HIS A 54 -11.08 -5.65 -0.31
C HIS A 54 -11.93 -5.29 -1.52
N SER A 55 -11.80 -6.07 -2.59
CA SER A 55 -12.52 -5.84 -3.84
C SER A 55 -12.77 -7.15 -4.56
N ILE A 56 -13.72 -7.12 -5.49
CA ILE A 56 -14.02 -8.25 -6.37
C ILE A 56 -12.76 -8.66 -7.15
N GLU A 57 -11.99 -7.68 -7.64
CA GLU A 57 -10.76 -7.95 -8.38
C GLU A 57 -9.71 -8.65 -7.51
N LYS A 58 -9.45 -8.12 -6.30
CA LYS A 58 -8.51 -8.73 -5.35
C LYS A 58 -8.91 -10.16 -5.00
N ALA A 59 -10.19 -10.40 -4.73
CA ALA A 59 -10.70 -11.73 -4.45
C ALA A 59 -10.50 -12.68 -5.64
N LYS A 60 -10.75 -12.22 -6.86
CA LYS A 60 -10.61 -13.00 -8.08
C LYS A 60 -9.16 -13.45 -8.31
N THR A 61 -8.16 -12.62 -7.99
CA THR A 61 -6.74 -13.03 -8.06
C THR A 61 -6.40 -14.21 -7.15
N GLN A 62 -7.18 -14.42 -6.08
CA GLN A 62 -7.04 -15.51 -5.13
C GLN A 62 -8.01 -16.68 -5.42
N GLY A 63 -8.68 -16.67 -6.57
CA GLY A 63 -9.66 -17.69 -6.95
C GLY A 63 -10.98 -17.61 -6.18
N ILE A 64 -11.24 -16.49 -5.49
CA ILE A 64 -12.47 -16.25 -4.73
C ILE A 64 -13.42 -15.42 -5.61
N ASP A 65 -14.63 -15.93 -5.83
CA ASP A 65 -15.67 -15.24 -6.59
C ASP A 65 -16.59 -14.44 -5.67
N LEU A 66 -16.48 -13.12 -5.71
CA LEU A 66 -17.35 -12.18 -4.99
C LEU A 66 -18.36 -11.55 -5.94
N ARG A 67 -19.60 -11.41 -5.47
CA ARG A 67 -20.69 -10.86 -6.29
C ARG A 67 -20.80 -9.35 -6.25
N SER A 68 -20.31 -8.72 -5.17
CA SER A 68 -20.45 -7.28 -4.95
C SER A 68 -19.42 -6.77 -3.95
N GLY A 69 -19.19 -5.45 -3.94
CA GLY A 69 -18.39 -4.79 -2.91
C GLY A 69 -19.01 -4.88 -1.51
N ALA A 70 -20.33 -5.09 -1.39
CA ALA A 70 -20.97 -5.40 -0.11
C ALA A 70 -20.54 -6.77 0.44
N GLU A 71 -20.34 -7.79 -0.41
CA GLU A 71 -19.75 -9.07 0.04
C GLU A 71 -18.28 -8.89 0.43
N ALA A 72 -17.54 -8.04 -0.30
CA ALA A 72 -16.18 -7.69 0.08
C ALA A 72 -16.14 -7.02 1.47
N PHE A 73 -17.07 -6.09 1.72
CA PHE A 73 -17.22 -5.40 3.00
C PHE A 73 -17.55 -6.37 4.13
N ALA A 74 -18.50 -7.27 3.91
CA ALA A 74 -18.84 -8.30 4.88
C ALA A 74 -17.62 -9.14 5.28
N GLN A 75 -16.77 -9.53 4.33
CA GLN A 75 -15.55 -10.28 4.61
C GLN A 75 -14.53 -9.48 5.41
N VAL A 76 -14.37 -8.18 5.12
CA VAL A 76 -13.49 -7.30 5.91
C VAL A 76 -14.00 -7.20 7.35
N VAL A 77 -15.29 -6.93 7.55
CA VAL A 77 -15.89 -6.81 8.89
C VAL A 77 -15.77 -8.10 9.69
N LEU A 78 -16.04 -9.26 9.08
CA LEU A 78 -15.89 -10.56 9.75
C LEU A 78 -14.43 -10.86 10.12
N THR A 79 -13.49 -10.48 9.25
CA THR A 79 -12.05 -10.62 9.54
C THR A 79 -11.64 -9.74 10.72
N LEU A 80 -12.11 -8.49 10.77
CA LEU A 80 -11.88 -7.61 11.91
C LEU A 80 -12.52 -8.16 13.19
N GLU A 81 -13.71 -8.78 13.09
CA GLU A 81 -14.37 -9.43 14.21
C GLU A 81 -13.56 -10.62 14.76
N ASP A 82 -12.97 -11.43 13.87
CA ASP A 82 -12.09 -12.53 14.24
C ASP A 82 -10.80 -12.02 14.90
N LEU A 83 -10.21 -10.94 14.39
CA LEU A 83 -9.08 -10.27 15.02
C LEU A 83 -9.43 -9.79 16.44
N ALA A 84 -10.59 -9.15 16.62
CA ALA A 84 -11.05 -8.74 17.94
C ALA A 84 -11.20 -9.93 18.90
N ARG A 85 -11.76 -11.06 18.42
CA ARG A 85 -11.87 -12.30 19.23
C ARG A 85 -10.50 -12.85 19.63
N MET A 86 -9.51 -12.78 18.74
CA MET A 86 -8.15 -13.26 19.04
C MET A 86 -7.47 -12.41 20.12
N VAL A 87 -7.66 -11.09 20.06
CA VAL A 87 -7.13 -10.15 21.07
C VAL A 87 -7.78 -10.40 22.43
N GLU A 88 -9.11 -10.51 22.49
CA GLU A 88 -9.85 -10.77 23.73
C GLU A 88 -9.49 -12.11 24.38
N ARG A 89 -9.16 -13.12 23.57
CA ARG A 89 -8.71 -14.43 24.05
C ARG A 89 -7.26 -14.43 24.52
N GLY A 90 -6.56 -13.31 24.42
CA GLY A 90 -5.15 -13.19 24.80
C GLY A 90 -4.20 -14.00 23.92
N VAL A 91 -4.63 -14.40 22.71
CA VAL A 91 -3.78 -15.17 21.79
C VAL A 91 -2.63 -14.30 21.29
N TYR A 92 -2.91 -13.01 21.04
CA TYR A 92 -1.92 -11.99 20.66
C TYR A 92 -2.40 -10.60 21.08
N ASP A 93 -1.46 -9.66 21.33
CA ASP A 93 -1.79 -8.23 21.37
C ASP A 93 -2.03 -7.72 19.94
N LEU A 94 -3.00 -6.80 19.76
CA LEU A 94 -3.34 -6.24 18.45
C LEU A 94 -2.11 -5.58 17.80
N SER A 95 -1.24 -4.93 18.60
CA SER A 95 0.00 -4.33 18.12
C SER A 95 0.98 -5.34 17.48
N THR A 96 0.93 -6.61 17.87
CA THR A 96 1.77 -7.67 17.28
C THR A 96 1.39 -7.95 15.83
N TRP A 97 0.09 -7.95 15.50
CA TRP A 97 -0.40 -8.14 14.13
C TRP A 97 -0.21 -6.90 13.27
N VAL A 98 -0.54 -5.76 13.84
CA VAL A 98 -0.40 -4.42 13.28
C VAL A 98 1.03 -4.11 12.81
N THR A 99 2.05 -4.57 13.53
CA THR A 99 3.46 -4.37 13.15
C THR A 99 3.81 -5.10 11.85
N GLY A 100 3.21 -6.28 11.64
CA GLY A 100 3.37 -7.08 10.41
C GLY A 100 2.45 -6.64 9.26
N MET A 101 1.28 -6.06 9.58
CA MET A 101 0.33 -5.48 8.64
C MET A 101 0.66 -4.04 8.26
N ARG A 102 1.92 -3.57 8.43
CA ARG A 102 2.37 -2.34 7.78
C ARG A 102 2.04 -2.48 6.31
N TYR A 103 0.97 -1.81 5.92
CA TYR A 103 0.52 -1.65 4.57
C TYR A 103 1.71 -0.99 3.88
N LEU A 104 2.51 -1.79 3.17
CA LEU A 104 3.48 -1.24 2.26
C LEU A 104 2.64 -0.36 1.34
N PRO A 105 2.90 0.97 1.26
CA PRO A 105 2.24 1.78 0.25
C PRO A 105 2.43 1.05 -1.08
N ASP A 106 1.37 0.96 -1.89
CA ASP A 106 1.38 0.28 -3.20
C ASP A 106 2.75 0.43 -3.81
N ALA A 107 3.38 -0.69 -4.20
CA ALA A 107 4.71 -0.70 -4.78
C ALA A 107 4.73 0.37 -5.87
N MET A 108 5.26 1.55 -5.51
CA MET A 108 5.16 2.72 -6.35
C MET A 108 6.09 2.37 -7.49
N GLU A 109 5.53 1.92 -8.62
CA GLU A 109 6.34 1.41 -9.71
C GLU A 109 7.40 2.46 -9.98
N THR A 110 8.66 2.08 -9.74
CA THR A 110 9.78 3.01 -9.78
C THR A 110 9.74 3.68 -11.15
N PRO A 111 9.49 5.00 -11.22
CA PRO A 111 9.39 5.68 -12.50
C PRO A 111 10.62 5.39 -13.35
N GLU A 112 10.43 5.23 -14.67
CA GLU A 112 11.49 4.82 -15.59
C GLU A 112 12.76 5.70 -15.51
N ILE A 113 12.60 6.97 -15.13
CA ILE A 113 13.72 7.90 -14.88
C ILE A 113 14.67 7.41 -13.77
N PHE A 114 14.14 6.79 -12.72
CA PHE A 114 14.93 6.25 -11.61
C PHE A 114 15.53 4.88 -11.97
N LYS A 115 14.79 4.05 -12.72
CA LYS A 115 15.32 2.78 -13.25
C LYS A 115 16.53 3.01 -14.16
N LYS A 116 16.51 4.04 -15.01
CA LYS A 116 17.64 4.43 -15.88
C LYS A 116 18.89 4.85 -15.10
N LEU A 117 18.74 5.38 -13.90
CA LEU A 117 19.85 5.69 -12.98
C LEU A 117 20.28 4.48 -12.12
N GLY A 118 19.63 3.33 -12.32
CA GLY A 118 19.90 2.08 -11.62
C GLY A 118 19.31 2.01 -10.22
N PHE A 119 18.25 2.77 -9.94
CA PHE A 119 17.49 2.64 -8.70
C PHE A 119 16.40 1.57 -8.85
N VAL A 120 16.26 0.75 -7.81
CA VAL A 120 15.21 -0.29 -7.72
C VAL A 120 13.91 0.31 -7.16
N GLN A 121 14.01 1.37 -6.36
CA GLN A 121 12.92 2.13 -5.73
C GLN A 121 13.18 3.63 -5.87
N VAL A 122 12.15 4.47 -5.76
CA VAL A 122 12.33 5.93 -5.71
C VAL A 122 13.26 6.29 -4.53
N PRO A 123 14.35 7.04 -4.75
CA PRO A 123 15.25 7.45 -3.68
C PRO A 123 14.53 8.33 -2.65
N ALA A 124 14.98 8.30 -1.40
CA ALA A 124 14.32 9.04 -0.32
C ALA A 124 14.63 10.55 -0.38
N ALA A 125 15.77 10.92 -0.96
CA ALA A 125 16.20 12.31 -1.10
C ALA A 125 16.84 12.60 -2.47
N PRO A 126 16.77 13.85 -2.97
CA PRO A 126 17.45 14.26 -4.21
C PRO A 126 18.98 14.12 -4.12
N GLU A 127 19.55 14.11 -2.92
CA GLU A 127 20.97 13.89 -2.65
C GLU A 127 21.44 12.51 -3.14
N GLU A 128 20.60 11.47 -3.00
CA GLU A 128 20.92 10.14 -3.50
C GLU A 128 21.04 10.12 -5.04
N VAL A 129 20.21 10.90 -5.74
CA VAL A 129 20.29 11.08 -7.19
C VAL A 129 21.63 11.74 -7.57
N LYS A 130 22.03 12.78 -6.84
CA LYS A 130 23.31 13.49 -7.08
C LYS A 130 24.51 12.57 -6.85
N ASP A 131 24.49 11.76 -5.80
CA ASP A 131 25.58 10.84 -5.50
C ASP A 131 25.65 9.69 -6.50
N ARG A 132 24.49 9.16 -6.92
CA ARG A 132 24.41 8.15 -7.98
C ARG A 132 24.95 8.69 -9.30
N TYR A 133 24.56 9.90 -9.69
CA TYR A 133 25.08 10.60 -10.87
C TYR A 133 26.60 10.74 -10.82
N ARG A 134 27.16 11.24 -9.70
CA ARG A 134 28.62 11.40 -9.54
C ARG A 134 29.36 10.08 -9.71
N ASN A 135 28.83 8.99 -9.15
CA ASN A 135 29.45 7.67 -9.25
C ASN A 135 29.38 7.10 -10.67
N LEU A 136 28.28 7.28 -11.37
CA LEU A 136 28.14 6.85 -12.77
C LEU A 136 29.01 7.71 -13.71
N ALA A 137 29.01 9.02 -13.53
CA ALA A 137 29.86 9.94 -14.30
C ALA A 137 31.35 9.63 -14.13
N LYS A 138 31.81 9.34 -12.90
CA LYS A 138 33.20 8.89 -12.65
C LYS A 138 33.54 7.60 -13.40
N LYS A 139 32.61 6.65 -13.47
CA LYS A 139 32.82 5.40 -14.21
C LYS A 139 32.89 5.61 -15.72
N ILE A 140 32.02 6.45 -16.28
CA ILE A 140 32.01 6.80 -17.70
C ILE A 140 33.31 7.53 -18.09
N VAL A 141 33.75 8.48 -17.26
CA VAL A 141 35.00 9.22 -17.50
C VAL A 141 36.24 8.33 -17.33
N ALA A 142 36.21 7.34 -16.43
CA ALA A 142 37.30 6.40 -16.23
C ALA A 142 37.35 5.27 -17.29
N ALA A 143 36.23 5.00 -17.98
CA ALA A 143 36.21 4.08 -19.10
C ALA A 143 36.94 4.71 -20.30
N GLN A 144 37.99 4.06 -20.79
CA GLN A 144 38.74 4.56 -21.94
C GLN A 144 37.83 4.58 -23.18
N GLY A 145 37.59 5.79 -23.71
CA GLY A 145 36.67 6.03 -24.83
C GLY A 145 35.45 6.87 -24.45
N SER A 146 35.65 7.94 -23.67
CA SER A 146 34.61 8.86 -23.17
C SER A 146 33.64 9.30 -24.27
N ASP A 147 32.50 8.63 -24.33
CA ASP A 147 31.44 8.99 -25.27
C ASP A 147 30.67 10.16 -24.65
N ASN A 148 30.94 11.38 -25.11
CA ASN A 148 30.34 12.61 -24.60
C ASN A 148 28.81 12.55 -24.63
N GLU A 149 28.26 11.76 -25.56
CA GLU A 149 26.83 11.50 -25.70
C GLU A 149 26.25 10.69 -24.51
N GLU A 150 27.00 9.76 -23.95
CA GLU A 150 26.57 8.96 -22.80
C GLU A 150 26.55 9.80 -21.51
N LEU A 151 27.53 10.69 -21.35
CA LEU A 151 27.59 11.62 -20.23
C LEU A 151 26.44 12.64 -20.27
N GLU A 152 26.11 13.15 -21.46
CA GLU A 152 25.02 14.10 -21.63
C GLU A 152 23.64 13.45 -21.40
N LYS A 153 23.43 12.21 -21.89
CA LYS A 153 22.22 11.42 -21.60
C LYS A 153 22.06 11.14 -20.10
N LEU A 154 23.16 10.82 -19.41
CA LEU A 154 23.15 10.60 -17.96
C LEU A 154 22.78 11.89 -17.21
N LYS A 155 23.32 13.04 -17.63
CA LYS A 155 23.02 14.35 -17.05
C LYS A 155 21.54 14.71 -17.21
N GLN A 156 20.99 14.56 -18.42
CA GLN A 156 19.57 14.82 -18.68
C GLN A 156 18.65 13.92 -17.83
N THR A 157 19.01 12.65 -17.66
CA THR A 157 18.25 11.72 -16.82
C THR A 157 18.29 12.13 -15.34
N ALA A 158 19.45 12.57 -14.85
CA ALA A 158 19.60 13.08 -13.48
C ALA A 158 18.79 14.37 -13.24
N GLU A 159 18.78 15.30 -14.20
CA GLU A 159 17.98 16.52 -14.12
C GLU A 159 16.47 16.24 -14.08
N GLN A 160 15.99 15.30 -14.90
CA GLN A 160 14.59 14.85 -14.85
C GLN A 160 14.23 14.20 -13.51
N ALA A 161 15.13 13.39 -12.94
CA ALA A 161 14.95 12.79 -11.63
C ALA A 161 14.93 13.83 -10.49
N LEU A 162 15.69 14.92 -10.60
CA LEU A 162 15.66 16.01 -9.62
C LEU A 162 14.37 16.84 -9.71
N LYS A 163 13.88 17.13 -10.93
CA LYS A 163 12.59 17.82 -11.14
C LYS A 163 11.41 17.06 -10.51
N TYR A 164 11.46 15.73 -10.49
CA TYR A 164 10.45 14.91 -9.82
C TYR A 164 10.27 15.28 -8.33
N PHE A 165 11.36 15.61 -7.63
CA PHE A 165 11.30 16.03 -6.22
C PHE A 165 10.78 17.46 -6.07
N GLU A 166 11.09 18.35 -7.01
CA GLU A 166 10.58 19.73 -7.02
C GLU A 166 9.07 19.79 -7.27
N ASP A 167 8.55 18.94 -8.15
CA ASP A 167 7.12 18.86 -8.47
C ASP A 167 6.31 18.17 -7.36
N LYS A 168 6.90 17.20 -6.66
CA LYS A 168 6.28 16.58 -5.47
C LYS A 168 6.24 17.53 -4.26
N GLY A 169 7.24 18.39 -4.09
CA GLY A 169 7.30 19.36 -2.98
C GLY A 169 6.31 20.53 -3.09
N LYS A 170 5.60 20.66 -4.22
CA LYS A 170 4.58 21.70 -4.48
C LYS A 170 3.13 21.22 -4.29
N ARG A 171 2.92 19.96 -3.92
CA ARG A 171 1.59 19.36 -3.66
C ARG A 171 1.33 19.19 -2.17
#